data_AF-A0A930IXN1-F1
#
_entry.id   AF-A0A930IXN1-F1
#
_cell.length_a   1.000
_cell.length_b   1.000
_cell.length_c   1.000
_cell.angle_alpha   90.00
_cell.angle_beta   90.00
_cell.angle_gamma   90.00
#
_symmetry.space_group_name_H-M   'P 1'
#
loop_
_entity.id
_entity.type
_entity.pdbx_description
1 polymer ?
#
loop_
_entity_poly.entity_id
_entity_poly.type
_entity_poly.pdbx_seq_one_letter_code
_entity_poly.pdbx_strand_id
1 'polypeptide(L)'
;SQKFYTLRNHRVVYGGGGIMPDYFVPLDTTKYTKYHRLLAAKNIIMNAYLKYVDTNRTTLKDLYKSFHTFNKNYVVPQSLLDTIIAEGKKEKVEPKDKAELTATMPYIKVQLKALVARDLWDMNEYYRVWNEQSDIVNKAIKLCTAPNTDRSL
;
A
#
# COMPACT_ATOMS: atom_id res chain seq x y z
N SER A 1 1.23 -14.86 -29.22
CA SER A 1 1.50 -13.57 -28.54
C SER A 1 0.68 -12.49 -29.23
N GLN A 2 -0.48 -12.12 -28.66
CA GLN A 2 -1.35 -11.08 -29.23
C GLN A 2 -0.96 -9.73 -28.63
N LYS A 3 -0.57 -8.80 -29.51
CA LYS A 3 -0.30 -7.40 -29.18
C LYS A 3 -1.55 -6.59 -29.53
N PHE A 4 -2.07 -5.82 -28.59
CA PHE A 4 -3.10 -4.83 -28.88
C PHE A 4 -2.52 -3.43 -28.68
N TYR A 5 -3.00 -2.48 -29.47
CA TYR A 5 -2.57 -1.08 -29.47
C TYR A 5 -3.80 -0.21 -29.21
N THR A 6 -3.67 0.81 -28.37
CA THR A 6 -4.77 1.75 -28.12
C THR A 6 -4.93 2.69 -29.31
N LEU A 7 -6.18 2.91 -29.72
CA LEU A 7 -6.59 3.61 -30.95
C LEU A 7 -6.13 5.08 -31.07
N ARG A 8 -5.56 5.68 -30.02
CA ARG A 8 -5.11 7.08 -30.06
C ARG A 8 -3.60 7.28 -29.93
N ASN A 9 -2.89 6.42 -29.17
CA ASN A 9 -1.51 6.70 -28.76
C ASN A 9 -0.52 5.55 -28.99
N HIS A 10 -0.90 4.46 -29.68
CA HIS A 10 0.01 3.38 -30.10
C HIS A 10 0.93 2.82 -29.00
N ARG A 11 0.47 2.82 -27.74
CA ARG A 11 1.24 2.26 -26.63
C ARG A 11 1.11 0.73 -26.64
N VAL A 12 2.25 0.04 -26.51
CA VAL A 12 2.31 -1.43 -26.42
C VAL A 12 1.71 -1.87 -25.09
N VAL A 13 0.63 -2.66 -25.13
CA VAL A 13 0.08 -3.33 -23.95
C VAL A 13 0.43 -4.81 -23.98
N TYR A 14 0.89 -5.33 -22.84
CA TYR A 14 1.08 -6.76 -22.61
C TYR A 14 -0.14 -7.29 -21.85
N GLY A 15 -0.76 -8.35 -22.37
CA GLY A 15 -1.99 -8.92 -21.84
C GLY A 15 -1.87 -9.23 -20.35
N GLY A 16 -2.63 -8.50 -19.53
CA GLY A 16 -2.67 -8.59 -18.07
C GLY A 16 -2.27 -7.31 -17.32
N GLY A 17 -1.74 -6.29 -18.00
CA GLY A 17 -1.24 -5.05 -17.37
C GLY A 17 -2.15 -3.86 -17.56
N GLY A 18 -2.79 -3.41 -16.49
CA GLY A 18 -3.48 -2.12 -16.44
C GLY A 18 -2.54 -0.95 -16.73
N ILE A 19 -3.11 0.15 -17.22
CA ILE A 19 -2.40 1.38 -17.57
C ILE A 19 -1.64 1.88 -16.34
N MET A 20 -0.30 1.93 -16.42
CA MET A 20 0.54 2.61 -15.45
C MET A 20 0.05 4.06 -15.28
N PRO A 21 -0.14 4.58 -14.05
CA PRO A 21 -0.60 5.95 -13.85
C PRO A 21 0.36 6.93 -14.51
N ASP A 22 -0.20 7.92 -15.23
CA ASP A 22 0.60 8.90 -15.99
C ASP A 22 1.49 9.78 -15.08
N TYR A 23 1.25 9.77 -13.75
CA TYR A 23 2.13 10.37 -12.73
C TYR A 23 2.53 9.31 -11.70
N PHE A 24 3.80 8.90 -11.75
CA PHE A 24 4.42 8.06 -10.73
C PHE A 24 5.04 8.95 -9.64
N VAL A 25 4.47 8.93 -8.43
CA VAL A 25 5.09 9.53 -7.25
C VAL A 25 5.89 8.42 -6.57
N PRO A 26 7.24 8.50 -6.52
CA PRO A 26 8.03 7.48 -5.84
C PRO A 26 7.65 7.44 -4.35
N LEU A 27 7.62 6.24 -3.79
CA LEU A 27 7.44 6.07 -2.36
C LEU A 27 8.57 6.78 -1.64
N ASP A 28 8.23 7.80 -0.84
CA ASP A 28 9.20 8.45 0.03
C ASP A 28 9.52 7.51 1.20
N THR A 29 10.53 6.67 0.98
CA THR A 29 10.99 5.66 1.94
C THR A 29 11.95 6.22 2.99
N THR A 30 12.28 7.52 2.91
CA THR A 30 13.19 8.17 3.87
C THR A 30 12.61 8.22 5.28
N LYS A 31 11.27 8.17 5.39
CA LYS A 31 10.51 8.17 6.64
C LYS A 31 10.58 6.85 7.43
N TYR A 32 11.30 5.83 6.94
CA TYR A 32 11.38 4.55 7.62
C TYR A 32 12.22 4.64 8.89
N THR A 33 11.66 4.15 9.99
CA THR A 33 12.37 3.95 11.25
C THR A 33 13.47 2.90 11.11
N LYS A 34 14.40 2.86 12.06
CA LYS A 34 15.43 1.81 12.09
C LYS A 34 14.77 0.45 12.28
N TYR A 35 13.76 0.37 13.16
CA TYR A 35 12.99 -0.86 13.37
C TYR A 35 12.37 -1.41 12.08
N HIS A 36 11.70 -0.56 11.28
CA HIS A 36 11.14 -0.97 9.98
C HIS A 36 12.21 -1.55 9.05
N ARG A 37 13.34 -0.85 8.91
CA ARG A 37 14.44 -1.28 8.03
C ARG A 37 15.01 -2.62 8.43
N LEU A 38 15.14 -2.89 9.74
CA LEU A 38 15.62 -4.17 10.24
C LEU A 38 14.63 -5.31 9.98
N LEU A 39 13.32 -5.08 10.20
CA LEU A 39 12.29 -6.06 9.86
C LEU A 39 12.28 -6.38 8.36
N ALA A 40 12.44 -5.36 7.51
CA ALA A 40 12.49 -5.50 6.06
C ALA A 40 13.77 -6.24 5.62
N ALA A 41 14.94 -5.88 6.16
CA ALA A 41 16.22 -6.51 5.82
C ALA A 41 16.25 -8.02 6.13
N LYS A 42 15.51 -8.44 7.17
CA LYS A 42 15.33 -9.86 7.52
C LYS A 42 14.14 -10.54 6.83
N ASN A 43 13.48 -9.88 5.88
CA ASN A 43 12.29 -10.36 5.18
C ASN A 43 11.10 -10.72 6.08
N ILE A 44 11.06 -10.23 7.33
CA ILE A 44 10.04 -10.63 8.31
C ILE A 44 8.64 -10.18 7.86
N ILE A 45 8.54 -8.93 7.38
CA ILE A 45 7.27 -8.37 6.89
C ILE A 45 6.75 -9.17 5.69
N MET A 46 7.63 -9.48 4.72
CA MET A 46 7.25 -10.20 3.50
C MET A 46 6.87 -11.65 3.81
N ASN A 47 7.62 -12.35 4.66
CA ASN A 47 7.33 -13.73 5.04
C ASN A 47 5.99 -13.85 5.78
N ALA A 48 5.68 -12.93 6.70
CA ALA A 48 4.40 -12.89 7.38
C ALA A 48 3.25 -12.61 6.39
N TYR A 49 3.44 -11.65 5.48
CA TYR A 49 2.48 -11.34 4.43
C TYR A 49 2.18 -12.54 3.52
N LEU A 50 3.21 -13.25 3.04
CA LEU A 50 3.05 -14.39 2.15
C LEU A 50 2.21 -15.50 2.81
N LYS A 51 2.53 -15.85 4.06
CA LYS A 51 1.74 -16.82 4.84
C LYS A 51 0.28 -16.39 5.01
N TYR A 52 0.06 -15.10 5.28
CA TYR A 52 -1.28 -14.54 5.41
C TYR A 52 -2.07 -14.65 4.11
N VAL A 53 -1.50 -14.19 2.99
CA VAL A 53 -2.24 -14.16 1.72
C VAL A 53 -2.50 -15.56 1.19
N ASP A 54 -1.55 -16.51 1.34
CA ASP A 54 -1.74 -17.90 0.92
C ASP A 54 -2.97 -18.55 1.58
N THR A 55 -3.23 -18.23 2.85
CA THR A 55 -4.38 -18.77 3.59
C THR A 55 -5.67 -17.99 3.32
N ASN A 56 -5.59 -16.69 3.05
CA ASN A 56 -6.75 -15.79 3.03
C ASN A 56 -7.17 -15.35 1.62
N ARG A 57 -6.39 -15.65 0.57
CA ARG A 57 -6.60 -15.14 -0.80
C ARG A 57 -8.01 -15.35 -1.31
N THR A 58 -8.54 -16.56 -1.21
CA THR A 58 -9.90 -16.88 -1.70
C THR A 58 -10.95 -16.07 -0.95
N THR A 59 -10.89 -16.06 0.38
CA THR A 59 -11.79 -15.27 1.24
C THR A 59 -11.71 -13.77 0.92
N LEU A 60 -10.51 -13.24 0.71
CA LEU A 60 -10.32 -11.83 0.35
C LEU A 60 -10.91 -11.50 -1.03
N LYS A 61 -10.76 -12.38 -2.02
CA LYS A 61 -11.40 -12.24 -3.34
C LYS A 61 -12.92 -12.35 -3.27
N ASP A 62 -13.45 -13.06 -2.28
CA ASP A 62 -14.89 -13.18 -2.07
C ASP A 62 -15.50 -12.00 -1.34
N LEU A 63 -14.83 -11.50 -0.30
CA LEU A 63 -15.26 -10.32 0.44
C LEU A 63 -15.13 -9.03 -0.38
N TYR A 64 -14.11 -8.92 -1.24
CA TYR A 64 -13.80 -7.69 -1.95
C TYR A 64 -13.86 -7.87 -3.47
N LYS A 65 -15.08 -7.75 -4.03
CA LYS A 65 -15.31 -7.83 -5.48
C LYS A 65 -14.88 -6.58 -6.26
N SER A 66 -14.62 -5.46 -5.58
CA SER A 66 -14.13 -4.22 -6.19
C SER A 66 -12.99 -3.61 -5.37
N PHE A 67 -12.04 -2.98 -6.07
CA PHE A 67 -10.95 -2.26 -5.41
C PHE A 67 -11.47 -1.11 -4.53
N HIS A 68 -12.54 -0.42 -4.94
CA HIS A 68 -13.12 0.66 -4.14
C HIS A 68 -13.57 0.17 -2.76
N THR A 69 -14.31 -0.95 -2.71
CA THR A 69 -14.77 -1.57 -1.46
C THR A 69 -13.59 -2.01 -0.61
N PHE A 70 -12.59 -2.65 -1.21
CA PHE A 70 -11.36 -3.04 -0.52
C PHE A 70 -10.65 -1.83 0.07
N ASN A 71 -10.40 -0.81 -0.75
CA ASN A 71 -9.60 0.32 -0.34
C ASN A 71 -10.30 1.15 0.76
N LYS A 72 -11.63 1.19 0.78
CA LYS A 72 -12.37 1.84 1.85
C LYS A 72 -12.45 1.02 3.14
N ASN A 73 -12.69 -0.29 3.03
CA ASN A 73 -13.14 -1.09 4.16
C ASN A 73 -12.11 -2.11 4.68
N TYR A 74 -11.12 -2.48 3.86
CA TYR A 74 -10.10 -3.44 4.29
C TYR A 74 -9.18 -2.82 5.34
N VAL A 75 -9.10 -3.52 6.46
CA VAL A 75 -8.19 -3.23 7.57
C VAL A 75 -7.27 -4.44 7.72
N VAL A 76 -5.97 -4.18 7.81
CA VAL A 76 -4.98 -5.22 8.09
C VAL A 76 -5.28 -5.84 9.46
N PRO A 77 -5.45 -7.19 9.55
CA PRO A 77 -5.73 -7.84 10.82
C PRO A 77 -4.64 -7.59 11.85
N GLN A 78 -5.04 -7.33 13.11
CA GLN A 78 -4.08 -7.14 14.20
C GLN A 78 -3.19 -8.38 14.40
N SER A 79 -3.75 -9.58 14.21
CA SER A 79 -3.00 -10.85 14.27
C SER A 79 -1.82 -10.93 13.29
N LEU A 80 -1.93 -10.31 12.11
CA LEU A 80 -0.81 -10.25 11.16
C LEU A 80 0.30 -9.32 11.67
N LEU A 81 -0.07 -8.19 12.28
CA LEU A 81 0.90 -7.27 12.88
C LEU A 81 1.59 -7.89 14.08
N ASP A 82 0.83 -8.58 14.93
CA ASP A 82 1.34 -9.30 16.09
C ASP A 82 2.32 -10.41 15.65
N THR A 83 2.02 -11.09 14.54
CA THR A 83 2.93 -12.07 13.94
C THR A 83 4.25 -11.41 13.52
N ILE A 84 4.21 -10.25 12.86
CA ILE A 84 5.43 -9.52 12.47
C ILE A 84 6.26 -9.11 13.69
N ILE A 85 5.61 -8.62 14.75
CA ILE A 85 6.30 -8.24 15.99
C ILE A 85 6.92 -9.47 16.66
N ALA A 86 6.19 -10.58 16.73
CA ALA A 86 6.66 -11.82 17.35
C ALA A 86 7.84 -12.44 16.58
N GLU A 87 7.76 -12.51 15.25
CA GLU A 87 8.87 -12.97 14.40
C GLU A 87 10.06 -12.02 14.47
N GLY A 88 9.83 -10.70 14.52
CA GLY A 88 10.84 -9.69 14.83
C GLY A 88 11.62 -10.02 16.09
N LYS A 89 10.89 -10.25 17.19
CA LYS A 89 11.48 -10.59 18.49
C LYS A 89 12.31 -11.88 18.45
N LYS A 90 11.82 -12.94 17.78
CA LYS A 90 12.59 -14.20 17.60
C LYS A 90 13.92 -13.95 16.89
N GLU A 91 13.91 -13.05 15.92
CA GLU A 91 15.07 -12.64 15.13
C GLU A 91 15.93 -11.55 15.78
N LYS A 92 15.68 -11.22 17.05
CA LYS A 92 16.34 -10.14 17.82
C LYS A 92 16.21 -8.76 17.19
N VAL A 93 15.11 -8.53 16.47
CA VAL A 93 14.72 -7.22 15.94
C VAL A 93 13.57 -6.68 16.79
N GLU A 94 13.91 -5.72 17.64
CA GLU A 94 12.97 -5.06 18.55
C GLU A 94 13.01 -3.55 18.32
N PRO A 95 11.88 -2.85 18.54
CA PRO A 95 11.87 -1.39 18.49
C PRO A 95 12.72 -0.85 19.64
N LYS A 96 13.40 0.29 19.42
CA LYS A 96 14.16 0.99 20.45
C LYS A 96 13.27 1.36 21.65
N ASP A 97 12.06 1.82 21.37
CA ASP A 97 11.09 2.27 22.35
C ASP A 97 9.65 2.19 21.81
N LYS A 98 8.66 2.48 22.68
CA LYS A 98 7.25 2.50 22.29
C LYS A 98 6.93 3.54 21.21
N ALA A 99 7.69 4.63 21.15
CA ALA A 99 7.48 5.69 20.16
C ALA A 99 7.91 5.22 18.76
N GLU A 100 9.06 4.55 18.64
CA GLU A 100 9.49 3.94 17.38
C GLU A 100 8.52 2.86 16.91
N LEU A 101 8.00 2.03 17.83
CA LEU A 101 6.95 1.07 17.49
C LEU A 101 5.71 1.77 16.93
N THR A 102 5.21 2.79 17.64
CA THR A 102 4.02 3.56 17.25
C THR A 102 4.21 4.28 15.92
N ALA A 103 5.42 4.77 15.63
CA ALA A 103 5.76 5.38 14.34
C ALA A 103 5.87 4.35 13.20
N THR A 104 6.32 3.13 13.50
CA THR A 104 6.56 2.08 12.51
C THR A 104 5.29 1.37 12.05
N MET A 105 4.37 1.08 12.99
CA MET A 105 3.20 0.24 12.70
C MET A 105 2.25 0.80 11.63
N PRO A 106 1.92 2.10 11.58
CA PRO A 106 1.09 2.66 10.51
C PRO A 106 1.68 2.42 9.12
N TYR A 107 3.00 2.54 8.99
CA TYR A 107 3.67 2.31 7.71
C TYR A 107 3.57 0.86 7.25
N ILE A 108 3.81 -0.09 8.17
CA ILE A 108 3.66 -1.52 7.89
C ILE A 108 2.21 -1.86 7.50
N LYS A 109 1.21 -1.25 8.16
CA LYS A 109 -0.21 -1.44 7.80
C LYS A 109 -0.49 -1.01 6.35
N VAL A 110 0.01 0.16 5.93
CA VAL A 110 -0.15 0.62 4.54
C VAL A 110 0.55 -0.32 3.58
N GLN A 111 1.79 -0.72 3.88
CA GLN A 111 2.56 -1.64 3.06
C GLN A 111 1.84 -2.97 2.85
N LEU A 112 1.33 -3.57 3.93
CA LEU A 112 0.56 -4.82 3.87
C LEU A 112 -0.73 -4.65 3.07
N LYS A 113 -1.49 -3.57 3.30
CA LYS A 113 -2.71 -3.28 2.52
C LYS A 113 -2.41 -3.13 1.03
N ALA A 114 -1.34 -2.42 0.67
CA ALA A 114 -0.93 -2.26 -0.72
C ALA A 114 -0.54 -3.61 -1.35
N LEU A 115 0.19 -4.46 -0.62
CA LEU A 115 0.54 -5.81 -1.08
C LEU A 115 -0.70 -6.67 -1.32
N VAL A 116 -1.70 -6.63 -0.44
CA VAL A 116 -2.98 -7.32 -0.67
C VAL A 116 -3.69 -6.75 -1.89
N ALA A 117 -3.70 -5.43 -2.08
CA ALA A 117 -4.28 -4.81 -3.27
C ALA A 117 -3.65 -5.34 -4.56
N ARG A 118 -2.32 -5.42 -4.59
CA ARG A 118 -1.55 -5.99 -5.71
C ARG A 118 -1.96 -7.42 -6.02
N ASP A 119 -2.21 -8.20 -4.97
CA ASP A 119 -2.45 -9.62 -5.06
C ASP A 119 -3.87 -9.97 -5.52
N LEU A 120 -4.82 -9.08 -5.21
CA LEU A 120 -6.22 -9.20 -5.64
C LEU A 120 -6.45 -8.60 -7.04
N TRP A 121 -5.73 -7.54 -7.41
CA TRP A 121 -5.83 -6.85 -8.70
C TRP A 121 -4.46 -6.79 -9.39
N ASP A 122 -3.80 -5.63 -9.41
CA ASP A 122 -2.48 -5.48 -9.99
C ASP A 122 -1.64 -4.35 -9.32
N MET A 123 -0.49 -4.04 -9.92
CA MET A 123 0.42 -3.00 -9.42
C MET A 123 -0.19 -1.59 -9.36
N ASN A 124 -1.19 -1.27 -10.17
CA ASN A 124 -1.85 0.03 -10.15
C ASN A 124 -2.59 0.22 -8.82
N GLU A 125 -3.35 -0.77 -8.37
CA GLU A 125 -4.03 -0.73 -7.07
C GLU A 125 -3.04 -0.64 -5.89
N TYR A 126 -1.89 -1.30 -6.00
CA TYR A 126 -0.79 -1.14 -5.04
C TYR A 126 -0.37 0.32 -4.91
N TYR A 127 -0.11 1.00 -6.03
CA TYR A 127 0.29 2.42 -6.01
C TYR A 127 -0.84 3.34 -5.57
N ARG A 128 -2.11 3.04 -5.90
CA ARG A 128 -3.26 3.81 -5.43
C ARG A 128 -3.36 3.83 -3.90
N VAL A 129 -3.17 2.69 -3.25
CA VAL A 129 -3.15 2.62 -1.77
C VAL A 129 -2.06 3.50 -1.19
N TRP A 130 -0.86 3.49 -1.78
CA TRP A 130 0.25 4.33 -1.33
C TRP A 130 0.03 5.83 -1.58
N ASN A 131 -0.50 6.20 -2.74
CA ASN A 131 -0.71 7.58 -3.13
C ASN A 131 -1.74 8.28 -2.23
N GLU A 132 -2.75 7.56 -1.76
CA GLU A 132 -3.75 8.09 -0.81
C GLU A 132 -3.19 8.38 0.58
N GLN A 133 -2.05 7.77 0.94
CA GLN A 133 -1.36 7.97 2.21
C GLN A 133 -0.36 9.12 2.17
N SER A 134 -0.04 9.62 0.97
CA SER A 134 0.78 10.81 0.82
C SER A 134 -0.06 12.03 1.22
N ASP A 135 0.36 12.74 2.26
CA ASP A 135 -0.22 14.01 2.72
C ASP A 135 -0.44 15.06 1.60
N ILE A 136 0.17 14.85 0.43
CA ILE A 136 0.00 15.64 -0.79
C ILE A 136 -1.39 15.46 -1.41
N VAL A 137 -1.97 14.25 -1.44
CA VAL A 137 -3.30 14.03 -2.03
C VAL A 137 -4.39 14.60 -1.10
N ASN A 138 -4.23 14.45 0.22
CA ASN A 138 -5.15 15.04 1.19
C ASN A 138 -5.05 16.58 1.24
N LYS A 139 -3.88 17.19 1.02
CA LYS A 139 -3.74 18.65 0.84
C LYS A 139 -4.24 19.15 -0.53
N ALA A 140 -3.97 18.44 -1.62
CA ALA A 140 -4.43 18.83 -2.96
C ALA A 140 -5.96 18.73 -3.10
N ILE A 141 -6.60 17.71 -2.51
CA ILE A 141 -8.06 17.64 -2.46
C ILE A 141 -8.62 18.76 -1.57
N LYS A 142 -7.99 19.08 -0.42
CA LYS A 142 -8.41 20.23 0.43
C LYS A 142 -8.28 21.58 -0.29
N LEU A 143 -7.26 21.77 -1.13
CA LEU A 143 -7.04 23.02 -1.87
C LEU A 143 -7.88 23.12 -3.14
N CYS A 144 -8.19 22.01 -3.80
CA CYS A 144 -9.05 22.00 -5.00
C CYS A 144 -10.56 21.98 -4.68
N THR A 145 -10.95 21.64 -3.45
CA THR A 145 -12.36 21.73 -3.00
C THR A 145 -12.63 22.92 -2.08
N ALA A 146 -11.63 23.77 -1.83
CA ALA A 146 -11.87 25.09 -1.23
C ALA A 146 -12.60 25.96 -2.27
N PRO A 147 -13.80 26.48 -1.98
CA PRO A 147 -14.40 27.51 -2.83
C PRO A 147 -13.46 28.71 -2.85
N ASN A 148 -13.18 29.23 -4.06
CA ASN A 148 -12.56 30.54 -4.24
C ASN A 148 -13.36 31.57 -3.43
N THR A 149 -12.92 31.84 -2.22
CA THR A 149 -13.42 32.92 -1.38
C THR A 149 -12.26 33.88 -1.20
N ASP A 150 -11.82 34.44 -2.33
CA ASP A 150 -11.08 35.69 -2.33
C ASP A 150 -11.65 36.59 -3.42
N ARG A 151 -12.65 37.38 -3.01
CA ARG A 151 -12.75 38.78 -3.41
C ARG A 151 -13.17 39.55 -2.18
N SER A 152 -12.15 39.96 -1.44
CA SER A 152 -12.19 41.18 -0.65
C SER A 152 -12.48 42.37 -1.58
N LEU A 153 -13.55 43.11 -1.29
CA LEU A 153 -13.65 44.58 -1.17
C LEU A 153 -15.03 44.93 -0.59
#